data_AF-A0A7Y5U9Q9-F1
#
_entry.id   AF-A0A7Y5U9Q9-F1
#
_cell.length_a   1.000
_cell.length_b   1.000
_cell.length_c   1.000
_cell.angle_alpha   90.00
_cell.angle_beta   90.00
_cell.angle_gamma   90.00
#
_symmetry.space_group_name_H-M   'P 1'
#
loop_
_entity.id
_entity.type
_entity.pdbx_description
1 polymer ?
#
loop_
_entity_poly.entity_id
_entity_poly.type
_entity_poly.pdbx_seq_one_letter_code
_entity_poly.pdbx_strand_id
1 'polypeptide(L)'
;MPIDPTRWNLEALRERWRVASPFSHVVIDRFVDASFLASLRAAFDDEPASNLQDEIFDVMASSAPPEVDVFRALHAAMTAPVFLAALHAITGESLTGAEMRAYAYLPGHYLLPHADRDDGGRRRLAYAFYVDLFDGTTGGELDLYECLSKDGDIVETRVGTTIEPCANRCVIFEVSDQSLHRVREVTAGGRLSLAGWFVR
;
A
#
# COMPACT_ATOMS: atom_id res chain seq x y z
N MET A 1 -9.63 2.16 18.95
CA MET A 1 -8.52 2.63 18.09
C MET A 1 -8.79 2.13 16.69
N PRO A 2 -8.57 2.96 15.64
CA PRO A 2 -8.82 2.59 14.23
C PRO A 2 -8.14 1.29 13.81
N ILE A 3 -6.93 1.08 14.34
CA ILE A 3 -6.13 -0.13 14.18
C ILE A 3 -5.82 -0.67 15.57
N ASP A 4 -5.92 -1.99 15.73
CA ASP A 4 -5.57 -2.69 16.97
C ASP A 4 -4.57 -3.82 16.68
N PRO A 5 -3.25 -3.51 16.69
CA PRO A 5 -2.21 -4.51 16.42
C PRO A 5 -2.17 -5.65 17.44
N THR A 6 -2.79 -5.49 18.61
CA THR A 6 -2.80 -6.54 19.65
C THR A 6 -3.62 -7.78 19.23
N ARG A 7 -4.50 -7.62 18.23
CA ARG A 7 -5.27 -8.72 17.64
C ARG A 7 -4.48 -9.53 16.63
N TRP A 8 -3.30 -9.06 16.23
CA TRP A 8 -2.48 -9.72 15.23
C TRP A 8 -1.63 -10.81 15.84
N ASN A 9 -1.53 -11.94 15.15
CA ASN A 9 -0.48 -12.91 15.43
C ASN A 9 0.83 -12.41 14.80
N LEU A 10 1.59 -11.62 15.57
CA LEU A 10 2.82 -10.97 15.10
C LEU A 10 3.89 -11.98 14.66
N GLU A 11 3.99 -13.13 15.32
CA GLU A 11 4.93 -14.19 14.94
C GLU A 11 4.59 -14.78 13.57
N ALA A 12 3.31 -15.09 13.34
CA ALA A 12 2.85 -15.57 12.04
C ALA A 12 2.96 -14.51 10.93
N LEU A 13 2.83 -13.22 11.26
CA LEU A 13 3.06 -12.12 10.31
C LEU A 13 4.55 -11.97 9.98
N ARG A 14 5.43 -12.03 10.99
CA ARG A 14 6.89 -12.02 10.81
C ARG A 14 7.35 -13.17 9.93
N GLU A 15 6.85 -14.37 10.18
CA GLU A 15 7.24 -15.52 9.36
C GLU A 15 6.75 -15.35 7.92
N ARG A 16 5.51 -14.92 7.71
CA ARG A 16 4.99 -14.59 6.36
C ARG A 16 5.83 -13.55 5.65
N TRP A 17 6.23 -12.48 6.35
CA TRP A 17 7.13 -11.46 5.84
C TRP A 17 8.48 -12.05 5.37
N ARG A 18 9.09 -12.89 6.22
CA ARG A 18 10.42 -13.46 5.99
C ARG A 18 10.47 -14.45 4.81
N VAL A 19 9.40 -15.23 4.62
CA VAL A 19 9.35 -16.26 3.57
C VAL A 19 8.64 -15.78 2.30
N ALA A 20 8.17 -14.53 2.29
CA ALA A 20 7.48 -13.94 1.17
C ALA A 20 8.41 -13.86 -0.06
N SER A 21 7.84 -14.08 -1.24
CA SER A 21 8.52 -13.99 -2.53
C SER A 21 7.60 -13.23 -3.50
N PRO A 22 8.13 -12.35 -4.38
CA PRO A 22 9.54 -12.22 -4.80
C PRO A 22 10.44 -11.43 -3.85
N PHE A 23 9.87 -10.64 -2.95
CA PHE A 23 10.57 -9.89 -1.90
C PHE A 23 9.69 -9.83 -0.66
N SER A 24 10.22 -9.32 0.44
CA SER A 24 9.56 -9.32 1.75
C SER A 24 8.27 -8.48 1.69
N HIS A 25 7.15 -9.13 1.97
CA HIS A 25 5.84 -8.49 2.00
C HIS A 25 4.89 -9.24 2.93
N VAL A 26 3.84 -8.57 3.38
CA VAL A 26 2.80 -9.17 4.20
C VAL A 26 1.43 -8.62 3.83
N VAL A 27 0.43 -9.50 3.85
CA VAL A 27 -0.98 -9.16 3.63
C VAL A 27 -1.73 -9.28 4.95
N ILE A 28 -2.40 -8.20 5.35
CA ILE A 28 -3.17 -8.08 6.58
C ILE A 28 -4.62 -7.77 6.22
N ASP A 29 -5.48 -8.78 6.32
CA ASP A 29 -6.93 -8.63 6.15
C ASP A 29 -7.58 -8.14 7.45
N ARG A 30 -8.70 -7.41 7.30
CA ARG A 30 -9.41 -6.75 8.41
C ARG A 30 -8.48 -5.79 9.17
N PHE A 31 -7.75 -4.98 8.39
CA PHE A 31 -6.71 -4.06 8.88
C PHE A 31 -7.25 -3.04 9.89
N VAL A 32 -8.44 -2.52 9.64
CA VAL A 32 -9.18 -1.62 10.56
C VAL A 32 -10.49 -2.27 11.01
N ASP A 33 -11.08 -1.73 12.08
CA ASP A 33 -12.42 -2.16 12.51
C ASP A 33 -13.51 -1.80 11.48
N ALA A 34 -14.59 -2.60 11.44
CA ALA A 34 -15.62 -2.46 10.40
C ALA A 34 -16.35 -1.11 10.45
N SER A 35 -16.54 -0.52 11.64
CA SER A 35 -17.14 0.81 11.77
C SER A 35 -16.22 1.90 11.20
N PHE A 36 -14.93 1.82 11.48
CA PHE A 36 -13.95 2.76 10.95
C PHE A 36 -13.75 2.61 9.45
N LEU A 37 -13.79 1.37 8.92
CA LEU A 37 -13.83 1.12 7.48
C LEU A 37 -15.00 1.83 6.80
N ALA A 38 -16.20 1.79 7.39
CA ALA A 38 -17.37 2.47 6.86
C ALA A 38 -17.17 4.00 6.83
N SER A 39 -16.57 4.58 7.88
CA SER A 39 -16.21 6.00 7.88
C SER A 39 -15.16 6.35 6.83
N LEU A 40 -14.17 5.49 6.61
CA LEU A 40 -13.16 5.70 5.57
C LEU A 40 -13.77 5.69 4.17
N ARG A 41 -14.70 4.78 3.90
CA ARG A 41 -15.42 4.71 2.62
C ARG A 41 -16.19 6.00 2.34
N ALA A 42 -16.97 6.46 3.32
CA ALA A 42 -17.73 7.70 3.20
C ALA A 42 -16.81 8.92 3.01
N ALA A 43 -15.63 8.94 3.64
CA ALA A 43 -14.68 10.04 3.53
C ALA A 43 -14.12 10.27 2.11
N PHE A 44 -14.19 9.27 1.21
CA PHE A 44 -13.77 9.45 -0.18
C PHE A 44 -14.69 10.40 -0.96
N ASP A 45 -15.96 10.54 -0.57
CA ASP A 45 -16.89 11.47 -1.23
C ASP A 45 -16.53 12.95 -0.94
N ASP A 46 -15.87 13.20 0.19
CA ASP A 46 -15.51 14.53 0.66
C ASP A 46 -14.03 14.90 0.41
N GLU A 47 -13.16 13.93 0.10
CA GLU A 47 -11.74 14.17 -0.12
C GLU A 47 -11.48 14.75 -1.52
N PRO A 48 -10.94 15.98 -1.63
CA PRO A 48 -10.59 16.55 -2.92
C PRO A 48 -9.53 15.71 -3.62
N ALA A 49 -9.80 15.31 -4.86
CA ALA A 49 -8.87 14.57 -5.70
C ALA A 49 -8.75 15.20 -7.08
N SER A 50 -7.56 15.14 -7.66
CA SER A 50 -7.29 15.52 -9.05
C SER A 50 -6.69 14.36 -9.82
N ASN A 51 -6.86 14.38 -11.14
CA ASN A 51 -6.16 13.43 -11.99
C ASN A 51 -4.68 13.76 -11.98
N LEU A 52 -3.86 12.78 -11.61
CA LEU A 52 -2.42 12.82 -11.74
C LEU A 52 -2.03 11.89 -12.86
N GLN A 53 -1.32 12.43 -13.83
CA GLN A 53 -0.86 11.70 -14.98
C GLN A 53 0.60 12.05 -15.23
N ASP A 54 1.40 11.03 -15.46
CA ASP A 54 2.80 11.12 -15.87
C ASP A 54 3.13 9.91 -16.77
N GLU A 55 4.39 9.74 -17.16
CA GLU A 55 4.86 8.65 -18.02
C GLU A 55 4.46 7.26 -17.48
N ILE A 56 4.49 7.08 -16.16
CA ILE A 56 4.31 5.77 -15.52
C ILE A 56 2.96 5.59 -14.82
N PHE A 57 2.09 6.59 -14.76
CA PHE A 57 0.78 6.43 -14.11
C PHE A 57 -0.29 7.36 -14.67
N ASP A 58 -1.54 6.94 -14.49
CA ASP A 58 -2.74 7.76 -14.64
C ASP A 58 -3.70 7.35 -13.51
N VAL A 59 -4.02 8.28 -12.60
CA VAL A 59 -4.78 7.98 -11.37
C VAL A 59 -5.40 9.25 -10.76
N MET A 60 -6.57 9.11 -10.11
CA MET A 60 -7.09 10.16 -9.22
C MET A 60 -6.41 10.07 -7.85
N ALA A 61 -5.87 11.18 -7.37
CA ALA A 61 -5.22 11.23 -6.07
C ALA A 61 -5.57 12.49 -5.28
N SER A 62 -5.63 12.36 -3.95
CA SER A 62 -5.81 13.49 -3.03
C SER A 62 -4.60 14.40 -2.96
N SER A 63 -4.58 15.41 -2.09
CA SER A 63 -3.32 16.01 -1.65
C SER A 63 -2.54 15.05 -0.73
N ALA A 64 -1.26 15.34 -0.48
CA ALA A 64 -0.41 14.57 0.43
C ALA A 64 0.20 15.55 1.47
N PRO A 65 -0.21 15.50 2.74
CA PRO A 65 -1.17 14.56 3.34
C PRO A 65 -2.64 14.84 2.95
N PRO A 66 -3.57 13.88 3.12
CA PRO A 66 -4.99 14.06 2.83
C PRO A 66 -5.70 15.09 3.73
N GLU A 67 -6.79 15.64 3.22
CA GLU A 67 -7.52 16.76 3.82
C GLU A 67 -8.65 16.36 4.76
N VAL A 68 -9.19 15.16 4.66
CA VAL A 68 -10.30 14.72 5.51
C VAL A 68 -9.80 14.12 6.82
N ASP A 69 -10.46 14.49 7.92
CA ASP A 69 -10.05 14.11 9.28
C ASP A 69 -10.03 12.60 9.52
N VAL A 70 -10.87 11.83 8.81
CA VAL A 70 -10.89 10.37 8.94
C VAL A 70 -9.59 9.75 8.41
N PHE A 71 -9.05 10.25 7.29
CA PHE A 71 -7.76 9.80 6.77
C PHE A 71 -6.61 10.25 7.67
N ARG A 72 -6.67 11.47 8.22
CA ARG A 72 -5.71 11.93 9.23
C ARG A 72 -5.75 11.10 10.52
N ALA A 73 -6.93 10.64 10.94
CA ALA A 73 -7.07 9.75 12.09
C ALA A 73 -6.44 8.37 11.83
N LEU A 74 -6.57 7.83 10.60
CA LEU A 74 -5.84 6.62 10.20
C LEU A 74 -4.33 6.84 10.19
N HIS A 75 -3.87 7.94 9.60
CA HIS A 75 -2.45 8.32 9.57
C HIS A 75 -1.86 8.44 10.98
N ALA A 76 -2.57 9.10 11.90
CA ALA A 76 -2.19 9.18 13.31
C ALA A 76 -2.12 7.80 13.98
N ALA A 77 -3.03 6.88 13.64
CA ALA A 77 -2.98 5.50 14.14
C ALA A 77 -1.80 4.71 13.57
N MET A 78 -1.47 4.88 12.29
CA MET A 78 -0.33 4.22 11.63
C MET A 78 1.03 4.78 12.07
N THR A 79 1.07 5.97 12.65
CA THR A 79 2.29 6.59 13.22
C THR A 79 2.37 6.48 14.74
N ALA A 80 1.36 5.87 15.38
CA ALA A 80 1.36 5.67 16.82
C ALA A 80 2.46 4.67 17.24
N PRO A 81 3.12 4.87 18.40
CA PRO A 81 4.21 4.00 18.86
C PRO A 81 3.84 2.51 18.93
N VAL A 82 2.61 2.18 19.32
CA VAL A 82 2.13 0.79 19.38
C VAL A 82 2.07 0.13 17.99
N PHE A 83 1.70 0.89 16.96
CA PHE A 83 1.63 0.40 15.59
C PHE A 83 3.03 0.27 15.00
N LEU A 84 3.88 1.30 15.16
CA LEU A 84 5.27 1.24 14.69
C LEU A 84 6.06 0.11 15.37
N ALA A 85 5.84 -0.14 16.66
CA ALA A 85 6.43 -1.27 17.37
C ALA A 85 5.94 -2.63 16.82
N ALA A 86 4.66 -2.74 16.46
CA ALA A 86 4.13 -3.94 15.82
C ALA A 86 4.73 -4.15 14.42
N LEU A 87 4.89 -3.09 13.61
CA LEU A 87 5.59 -3.19 12.33
C LEU A 87 7.05 -3.57 12.49
N HIS A 88 7.77 -2.95 13.43
CA HIS A 88 9.14 -3.34 13.76
C HIS A 88 9.21 -4.82 14.14
N ALA A 89 8.26 -5.31 14.93
CA ALA A 89 8.20 -6.71 15.29
C ALA A 89 7.94 -7.62 14.07
N ILE A 90 7.29 -7.15 13.00
CA ILE A 90 7.04 -7.96 11.79
C ILE A 90 8.24 -7.90 10.84
N THR A 91 8.76 -6.71 10.58
CA THR A 91 9.70 -6.44 9.47
C THR A 91 11.15 -6.28 9.91
N GLY A 92 11.39 -5.98 11.20
CA GLY A 92 12.70 -5.60 11.72
C GLY A 92 13.09 -4.14 11.45
N GLU A 93 12.28 -3.38 10.72
CA GLU A 93 12.58 -1.98 10.37
C GLU A 93 12.33 -1.04 11.54
N SER A 94 13.21 -0.06 11.73
CA SER A 94 13.05 1.01 12.72
C SER A 94 12.44 2.24 12.03
N LEU A 95 11.17 2.52 12.32
CA LEU A 95 10.36 3.52 11.63
C LEU A 95 10.05 4.69 12.57
N THR A 96 10.01 5.91 12.02
CA THR A 96 9.73 7.15 12.76
C THR A 96 8.44 7.85 12.31
N GLY A 97 7.90 7.47 11.15
CA GLY A 97 6.68 8.06 10.63
C GLY A 97 6.13 7.36 9.39
N ALA A 98 5.12 7.97 8.79
CA ALA A 98 4.49 7.50 7.57
C ALA A 98 4.08 8.68 6.67
N GLU A 99 4.13 8.44 5.37
CA GLU A 99 3.50 9.24 4.31
C GLU A 99 2.17 8.58 3.94
N MET A 100 1.18 9.36 3.51
CA MET A 100 -0.13 8.84 3.11
C MET A 100 -0.75 9.72 2.03
N ARG A 101 -1.44 9.07 1.10
CA ARG A 101 -2.29 9.71 0.09
C ARG A 101 -3.49 8.80 -0.23
N ALA A 102 -4.63 9.39 -0.55
CA ALA A 102 -5.80 8.66 -1.03
C ALA A 102 -5.77 8.57 -2.56
N TYR A 103 -6.18 7.43 -3.10
CA TYR A 103 -6.20 7.13 -4.53
C TYR A 103 -7.52 6.48 -4.92
N ALA A 104 -8.03 6.89 -6.09
CA ALA A 104 -9.10 6.20 -6.79
C ALA A 104 -8.61 5.76 -8.18
N TYR A 105 -8.56 4.45 -8.38
CA TYR A 105 -8.27 3.86 -9.68
C TYR A 105 -9.60 3.51 -10.35
N LEU A 106 -9.88 4.16 -11.48
CA LEU A 106 -11.07 4.02 -12.30
C LEU A 106 -10.69 3.34 -13.63
N PRO A 107 -11.63 2.97 -14.51
CA PRO A 107 -11.30 2.31 -15.76
C PRO A 107 -10.29 3.13 -16.58
N GLY A 108 -9.18 2.49 -16.98
CA GLY A 108 -8.04 3.12 -17.65
C GLY A 108 -6.90 3.55 -16.71
N HIS A 109 -7.11 3.63 -15.40
CA HIS A 109 -6.06 4.02 -14.44
C HIS A 109 -5.11 2.86 -14.15
N TYR A 110 -3.82 3.17 -14.05
CA TYR A 110 -2.72 2.21 -13.81
C TYR A 110 -1.53 2.89 -13.13
N LEU A 111 -0.57 2.08 -12.67
CA LEU A 111 0.76 2.52 -12.28
C LEU A 111 1.75 1.46 -12.74
N LEU A 112 2.63 1.80 -13.68
CA LEU A 112 3.61 0.92 -14.31
C LEU A 112 4.69 0.46 -13.31
N PRO A 113 5.50 -0.56 -13.67
CA PRO A 113 6.54 -1.09 -12.78
C PRO A 113 7.52 -0.03 -12.25
N HIS A 114 7.68 0.02 -10.93
CA HIS A 114 8.59 0.93 -10.21
C HIS A 114 8.99 0.34 -8.84
N ALA A 115 10.01 0.93 -8.18
CA ALA A 115 10.62 0.38 -6.95
C ALA A 115 10.51 1.30 -5.71
N ASP A 116 9.68 2.35 -5.77
CA ASP A 116 9.29 3.22 -4.63
C ASP A 116 10.41 3.94 -3.85
N ARG A 117 11.64 3.90 -4.36
CA ARG A 117 12.79 4.55 -3.76
C ARG A 117 12.63 6.07 -3.71
N ASP A 118 13.12 6.65 -2.62
CA ASP A 118 13.42 8.08 -2.54
C ASP A 118 14.94 8.30 -2.55
N ASP A 119 15.37 9.44 -3.08
CA ASP A 119 16.79 9.81 -3.18
C ASP A 119 17.51 9.83 -1.82
N GLY A 120 16.76 10.07 -0.73
CA GLY A 120 17.26 10.09 0.64
C GLY A 120 17.31 8.73 1.32
N GLY A 121 16.78 7.67 0.70
CA GLY A 121 16.62 6.34 1.29
C GLY A 121 15.90 6.39 2.64
N ARG A 122 14.91 7.28 2.79
CA ARG A 122 14.09 7.39 4.00
C ARG A 122 12.95 6.39 3.97
N ARG A 123 12.41 6.08 2.80
CA ARG A 123 11.35 5.09 2.62
C ARG A 123 11.91 3.70 2.88
N ARG A 124 11.31 2.98 3.84
CA ARG A 124 11.73 1.64 4.25
C ARG A 124 10.69 0.58 3.88
N LEU A 125 9.42 0.94 4.04
CA LEU A 125 8.29 0.07 3.72
C LEU A 125 7.30 0.88 2.90
N ALA A 126 6.76 0.29 1.84
CA ALA A 126 5.60 0.81 1.13
C ALA A 126 4.35 0.07 1.61
N TYR A 127 3.18 0.70 1.49
CA TYR A 127 1.91 0.06 1.77
C TYR A 127 0.81 0.50 0.82
N ALA A 128 -0.12 -0.43 0.57
CA ALA A 128 -1.39 -0.19 -0.11
C ALA A 128 -2.52 -0.75 0.75
N PHE A 129 -3.36 0.13 1.28
CA PHE A 129 -4.55 -0.23 2.04
C PHE A 129 -5.80 -0.03 1.19
N TYR A 130 -6.42 -1.13 0.77
CA TYR A 130 -7.64 -1.13 -0.04
C TYR A 130 -8.85 -0.89 0.87
N VAL A 131 -9.49 0.28 0.69
CA VAL A 131 -10.63 0.72 1.49
C VAL A 131 -11.93 0.18 0.89
N ASP A 132 -12.07 0.26 -0.43
CA ASP A 132 -13.24 -0.26 -1.11
C ASP A 132 -13.01 -0.65 -2.57
N LEU A 133 -13.94 -1.42 -3.09
CA LEU A 133 -14.04 -1.78 -4.50
C LEU A 133 -15.47 -1.52 -4.96
N PHE A 134 -15.61 -0.91 -6.14
CA PHE A 134 -16.91 -0.75 -6.78
C PHE A 134 -17.37 -2.09 -7.35
N ASP A 135 -18.69 -2.24 -7.48
CA ASP A 135 -19.28 -3.46 -8.01
C ASP A 135 -18.75 -3.77 -9.42
N GLY A 136 -18.39 -5.03 -9.64
CA GLY A 136 -17.86 -5.49 -10.94
C GLY A 136 -16.43 -5.03 -11.23
N THR A 137 -15.65 -4.61 -10.23
CA THR A 137 -14.25 -4.23 -10.43
C THR A 137 -13.43 -5.38 -11.02
N THR A 138 -12.72 -5.08 -12.12
CA THR A 138 -11.74 -5.98 -12.75
C THR A 138 -10.45 -5.22 -13.04
N GLY A 139 -9.31 -5.89 -12.88
CA GLY A 139 -8.01 -5.23 -12.92
C GLY A 139 -7.66 -4.57 -11.58
N GLY A 140 -6.61 -3.74 -11.58
CA GLY A 140 -6.18 -3.04 -10.36
C GLY A 140 -5.42 -3.88 -9.35
N GLU A 141 -5.04 -5.11 -9.72
CA GLU A 141 -4.20 -5.98 -8.91
C GLU A 141 -2.80 -5.40 -8.72
N LEU A 142 -2.21 -5.68 -7.56
CA LEU A 142 -0.82 -5.36 -7.27
C LEU A 142 0.05 -6.53 -7.70
N ASP A 143 0.82 -6.36 -8.77
CA ASP A 143 1.84 -7.33 -9.19
C ASP A 143 3.17 -7.00 -8.52
N LEU A 144 3.79 -7.99 -7.89
CA LEU A 144 5.15 -7.96 -7.38
C LEU A 144 6.04 -8.76 -8.34
N TYR A 145 7.13 -8.16 -8.80
CA TYR A 145 8.03 -8.78 -9.77
C TYR A 145 9.19 -9.51 -9.10
N GLU A 146 9.49 -10.69 -9.64
CA GLU A 146 10.81 -11.29 -9.49
C GLU A 146 11.74 -10.65 -10.52
N CYS A 147 12.89 -10.19 -10.05
CA CYS A 147 13.87 -9.47 -10.85
C CYS A 147 15.16 -10.27 -10.91
N LEU A 148 15.65 -10.52 -12.12
CA LEU A 148 17.02 -10.96 -12.33
C LEU A 148 17.89 -9.72 -12.49
N SER A 149 18.88 -9.57 -11.61
CA SER A 149 19.86 -8.48 -11.69
C SER A 149 21.20 -8.97 -12.22
N LYS A 150 21.85 -8.16 -13.05
CA LYS A 150 23.23 -8.35 -13.50
C LYS A 150 23.96 -7.01 -13.42
N ASP A 151 25.13 -7.00 -12.79
CA ASP A 151 25.97 -5.81 -12.61
C ASP A 151 25.26 -4.63 -11.91
N GLY A 152 24.24 -4.92 -11.09
CA GLY A 152 23.45 -3.92 -10.35
C GLY A 152 22.14 -3.53 -11.05
N ASP A 153 21.98 -3.87 -12.32
CA ASP A 153 20.79 -3.51 -13.11
C ASP A 153 19.81 -4.68 -13.21
N ILE A 154 18.52 -4.38 -13.23
CA ILE A 154 17.48 -5.37 -13.55
C ILE A 154 17.53 -5.65 -15.06
N VAL A 155 17.79 -6.90 -15.43
CA VAL A 155 17.89 -7.33 -16.85
C VAL A 155 16.72 -8.18 -17.30
N GLU A 156 15.98 -8.78 -16.38
CA GLU A 156 14.77 -9.55 -16.66
C GLU A 156 13.79 -9.41 -15.50
N THR A 157 12.50 -9.37 -15.83
CA THR A 157 11.42 -9.32 -14.85
C THR A 157 10.32 -10.30 -15.21
N ARG A 158 9.74 -10.92 -14.19
CA ARG A 158 8.51 -11.71 -14.33
C ARG A 158 7.59 -11.43 -13.15
N VAL A 159 6.28 -11.45 -13.37
CA VAL A 159 5.33 -11.36 -12.25
C VAL A 159 5.53 -12.60 -11.38
N GLY A 160 5.95 -12.40 -10.14
CA GLY A 160 6.15 -13.47 -9.16
C GLY A 160 4.89 -13.71 -8.34
N THR A 161 4.28 -12.63 -7.87
CA THR A 161 3.08 -12.66 -7.02
C THR A 161 2.10 -11.59 -7.48
N THR A 162 0.82 -11.96 -7.59
CA THR A 162 -0.29 -11.02 -7.84
C THR A 162 -1.17 -10.98 -6.60
N ILE A 163 -1.44 -9.78 -6.08
CA ILE A 163 -2.31 -9.58 -4.93
C ILE A 163 -3.59 -8.88 -5.40
N GLU A 164 -4.70 -9.61 -5.25
CA GLU A 164 -6.03 -9.09 -5.54
C GLU A 164 -6.42 -7.98 -4.55
N PRO A 165 -6.96 -6.85 -5.04
CA PRO A 165 -7.52 -5.83 -4.18
C PRO A 165 -8.73 -6.42 -3.44
N CYS A 166 -8.80 -6.18 -2.12
CA CYS A 166 -9.90 -6.66 -1.29
C CYS A 166 -10.19 -5.61 -0.22
N ALA A 167 -11.46 -5.28 -0.02
CA ALA A 167 -11.81 -4.26 0.98
C ALA A 167 -11.29 -4.65 2.37
N ASN A 168 -10.72 -3.67 3.07
CA ASN A 168 -10.08 -3.84 4.38
C ASN A 168 -8.82 -4.73 4.39
N ARG A 169 -8.14 -4.85 3.24
CA ARG A 169 -6.82 -5.48 3.11
C ARG A 169 -5.73 -4.42 3.06
N CYS A 170 -4.72 -4.56 3.89
CA CYS A 170 -3.48 -3.81 3.80
C CYS A 170 -2.34 -4.71 3.34
N VAL A 171 -1.63 -4.31 2.29
CA VAL A 171 -0.39 -4.94 1.85
C VAL A 171 0.75 -4.02 2.26
N ILE A 172 1.77 -4.58 2.92
CA ILE A 172 2.98 -3.86 3.31
C ILE A 172 4.16 -4.62 2.72
N PHE A 173 5.12 -3.93 2.11
CA PHE A 173 6.28 -4.55 1.49
C PHE A 173 7.54 -3.68 1.61
N GLU A 174 8.70 -4.31 1.47
CA GLU A 174 9.98 -3.62 1.59
C GLU A 174 10.22 -2.66 0.42
N VAL A 175 10.94 -1.57 0.68
CA VAL A 175 11.45 -0.66 -0.36
C VAL A 175 12.92 -0.99 -0.60
N SER A 176 13.23 -1.52 -1.78
CA SER A 176 14.58 -1.94 -2.19
C SER A 176 14.79 -1.75 -3.70
N ASP A 177 15.91 -2.23 -4.26
CA ASP A 177 16.21 -2.09 -5.71
C ASP A 177 15.45 -3.16 -6.49
N GLN A 178 15.02 -4.20 -5.77
CA GLN A 178 14.40 -5.39 -6.31
C GLN A 178 12.92 -5.46 -5.98
N SER A 179 12.38 -4.51 -5.19
CA SER A 179 10.97 -4.40 -4.85
C SER A 179 10.14 -3.79 -6.00
N LEU A 180 10.38 -4.25 -7.22
CA LEU A 180 9.69 -3.77 -8.42
C LEU A 180 8.24 -4.27 -8.38
N HIS A 181 7.29 -3.36 -8.54
CA HIS A 181 5.87 -3.69 -8.50
C HIS A 181 5.07 -2.73 -9.37
N ARG A 182 3.84 -3.12 -9.71
CA ARG A 182 2.91 -2.29 -10.48
C ARG A 182 1.48 -2.42 -9.95
N VAL A 183 0.66 -1.47 -10.34
CA VAL A 183 -0.80 -1.61 -10.33
C VAL A 183 -1.26 -1.90 -11.74
N ARG A 184 -1.92 -3.05 -11.94
CA ARG A 184 -2.57 -3.36 -13.22
C ARG A 184 -3.64 -2.33 -13.55
N GLU A 185 -3.82 -2.09 -14.84
CA GLU A 185 -4.91 -1.26 -15.32
C GLU A 185 -6.26 -1.76 -14.78
N VAL A 186 -7.06 -0.85 -14.22
CA VAL A 186 -8.46 -1.14 -13.93
C VAL A 186 -9.24 -1.12 -15.23
N THR A 187 -9.98 -2.18 -15.53
CA THR A 187 -10.69 -2.34 -16.81
C THR A 187 -12.20 -2.18 -16.66
N ALA A 188 -12.74 -2.37 -15.46
CA ALA A 188 -14.13 -2.10 -15.10
C ALA A 188 -14.23 -1.78 -13.61
N GLY A 189 -15.33 -1.12 -13.20
CA GLY A 189 -15.58 -0.73 -11.80
C GLY A 189 -14.60 0.34 -11.32
N GLY A 190 -13.95 0.09 -10.18
CA GLY A 190 -12.96 1.00 -9.60
C GLY A 190 -12.58 0.58 -8.17
N ARG A 191 -11.42 1.03 -7.69
CA ARG A 191 -11.00 0.75 -6.31
C ARG A 191 -10.44 1.97 -5.62
N LEU A 192 -10.71 2.05 -4.32
CA LEU A 192 -10.32 3.11 -3.42
C LEU A 192 -9.25 2.60 -2.47
N SER A 193 -8.15 3.33 -2.34
CA SER A 193 -7.04 2.95 -1.47
C SER A 193 -6.36 4.13 -0.82
N LEU A 194 -5.83 3.90 0.38
CA LEU A 194 -4.85 4.77 1.02
C LEU A 194 -3.49 4.10 0.89
N ALA A 195 -2.52 4.80 0.31
CA ALA A 195 -1.19 4.25 0.08
C ALA A 195 -0.10 5.27 0.44
N GLY A 196 1.10 4.76 0.69
CA GLY A 196 2.25 5.58 1.03
C GLY A 196 3.40 4.75 1.57
N TRP A 197 4.24 5.38 2.39
CA TRP A 197 5.49 4.78 2.87
C TRP A 197 5.68 4.99 4.35
N PHE A 198 6.22 3.99 5.04
CA PHE A 198 6.83 4.19 6.35
C PHE A 198 8.29 4.61 6.20
N VAL A 199 8.69 5.59 6.99
CA VAL A 199 10.00 6.25 6.88
C VAL A 199 10.80 6.15 8.17
N ARG A 200 12.12 6.33 8.05
CA ARG A 200 13.07 6.50 9.16
C ARG A 200 13.43 7.97 9.38
#